data_AF-G3N644-F1
#
_entry.id   AF-G3N644-F1
#
_cell.length_a   1.000
_cell.length_b   1.000
_cell.length_c   1.000
_cell.angle_alpha   90.00
_cell.angle_beta   90.00
_cell.angle_gamma   90.00
#
_symmetry.space_group_name_H-M   'P 1'
#
loop_
_entity.id
_entity.type
_entity.pdbx_description
1 polymer ?
#
loop_
_entity_poly.entity_id
_entity_poly.type
_entity_poly.pdbx_seq_one_letter_code
_entity_poly.pdbx_strand_id
1 'polypeptide(L)'
;MAAPAASHELLAEVVRAVLHSWPVLQIAVDNGFGGVYGQQKADWMVDVVQQYFHDNADLQQSEVEDFVAQLMDQEFDTVVDDGSLPQVCDSLIQAFSQWQQGALQQLKHTLNTLTHKKGQRAKVTAPPTQSDEDSSDETQVMECDPAPSASSTEPPPPPPADGEPGWTVPASM
;
A
#
# COMPACT_ATOMS: atom_id res chain seq x y z
N MET A 1 4.98 -32.72 -24.62
CA MET A 1 4.23 -31.45 -24.60
C MET A 1 3.53 -31.34 -23.26
N ALA A 2 4.13 -30.63 -22.30
CA ALA A 2 3.58 -30.40 -20.95
C ALA A 2 3.90 -28.98 -20.43
N ALA A 3 4.43 -28.11 -21.29
CA ALA A 3 4.95 -26.80 -20.90
C ALA A 3 3.88 -25.72 -20.58
N PRO A 4 2.71 -25.64 -21.27
CA PRO A 4 1.80 -24.51 -21.06
C PRO A 4 0.95 -24.62 -19.79
N ALA A 5 0.59 -25.84 -19.37
CA ALA A 5 -0.19 -26.05 -18.14
C ALA A 5 0.66 -25.71 -16.89
N ALA A 6 1.89 -26.23 -16.84
CA ALA A 6 2.80 -25.99 -15.73
C ALA A 6 3.22 -24.52 -15.60
N SER A 7 3.34 -23.78 -16.71
CA SER A 7 3.61 -22.34 -16.66
C SER A 7 2.40 -21.56 -16.15
N HIS A 8 1.18 -21.97 -16.50
CA HIS A 8 -0.05 -21.35 -16.03
C HIS A 8 -0.28 -21.56 -14.53
N GLU A 9 0.00 -22.77 -14.03
CA GLU A 9 0.00 -23.08 -12.60
C GLU A 9 1.02 -22.22 -11.85
N LEU A 10 2.24 -22.09 -12.38
CA LEU A 10 3.27 -21.25 -11.79
C LEU A 10 2.84 -19.77 -11.72
N LEU A 11 2.23 -19.24 -12.77
CA LEU A 11 1.68 -17.88 -12.77
C LEU A 11 0.61 -17.73 -11.68
N ALA A 12 -0.32 -18.69 -11.56
CA ALA A 12 -1.35 -18.68 -10.52
C ALA A 12 -0.73 -18.65 -9.11
N GLU A 13 0.34 -19.43 -8.88
CA GLU A 13 1.06 -19.41 -7.61
C GLU A 13 1.73 -18.06 -7.32
N VAL A 14 2.28 -17.39 -8.34
CA VAL A 14 2.87 -16.06 -8.16
C VAL A 14 1.81 -15.01 -7.87
N VAL A 15 0.71 -14.98 -8.64
CA VAL A 15 -0.42 -14.06 -8.40
C VAL A 15 -0.97 -14.28 -6.98
N ARG A 16 -1.15 -15.55 -6.57
CA ARG A 16 -1.54 -15.90 -5.21
C ARG A 16 -0.56 -15.36 -4.18
N ALA A 17 0.75 -15.53 -4.40
CA ALA A 17 1.77 -15.08 -3.47
C ALA A 17 1.83 -13.55 -3.36
N VAL A 18 1.68 -12.83 -4.48
CA VAL A 18 1.64 -11.35 -4.53
C VAL A 18 0.45 -10.85 -3.72
N LEU A 19 -0.77 -11.33 -4.01
CA LEU A 19 -1.99 -10.92 -3.30
C LEU A 19 -1.94 -11.28 -1.82
N HIS A 20 -1.45 -12.48 -1.46
CA HIS A 20 -1.30 -12.86 -0.05
C HIS A 20 -0.19 -12.12 0.69
N SER A 21 0.79 -11.55 -0.03
CA SER A 21 1.82 -10.72 0.58
C SER A 21 1.35 -9.29 0.81
N TRP A 22 0.21 -8.91 0.21
CA TRP A 22 -0.36 -7.57 0.33
C TRP A 22 -1.02 -7.36 1.70
N PRO A 23 -0.49 -6.46 2.54
CA PRO A 23 -1.01 -6.28 3.91
C PRO A 23 -2.47 -5.84 3.94
N VAL A 24 -2.90 -5.01 3.00
CA VAL A 24 -4.27 -4.48 2.94
C VAL A 24 -5.29 -5.62 2.81
N LEU A 25 -5.05 -6.57 1.89
CA LEU A 25 -5.91 -7.75 1.74
C LEU A 25 -5.91 -8.61 3.02
N GLN A 26 -4.75 -8.81 3.64
CA GLN A 26 -4.67 -9.59 4.89
C GLN A 26 -5.45 -8.92 6.03
N ILE A 27 -5.32 -7.60 6.18
CA ILE A 27 -6.03 -6.81 7.18
C ILE A 27 -7.54 -6.88 6.90
N ALA A 28 -7.98 -6.72 5.65
CA ALA A 28 -9.39 -6.78 5.29
C ALA A 28 -10.03 -8.13 5.63
N VAL A 29 -9.30 -9.23 5.40
CA VAL A 29 -9.78 -10.56 5.75
C VAL A 29 -9.75 -10.79 7.27
N ASP A 30 -8.70 -10.36 7.97
CA ASP A 30 -8.54 -10.53 9.43
C ASP A 30 -9.58 -9.72 10.24
N ASN A 31 -9.92 -8.52 9.76
CA ASN A 31 -10.95 -7.66 10.34
C ASN A 31 -12.37 -8.03 9.89
N GLY A 32 -12.51 -8.99 8.96
CA GLY A 32 -13.81 -9.47 8.50
C GLY A 32 -14.55 -8.55 7.54
N PHE A 33 -13.86 -7.65 6.84
CA PHE A 33 -14.50 -6.76 5.86
C PHE A 33 -15.07 -7.50 4.64
N GLY A 34 -14.61 -8.71 4.35
CA GLY A 34 -15.23 -9.63 3.37
C GLY A 34 -16.34 -10.53 3.93
N GLY A 35 -16.79 -10.31 5.17
CA GLY A 35 -17.71 -11.17 5.88
C GLY A 35 -17.16 -12.57 6.17
N VAL A 36 -18.05 -13.54 6.41
CA VAL A 36 -17.67 -14.94 6.74
C VAL A 36 -16.89 -15.64 5.63
N TYR A 37 -16.91 -15.09 4.42
CA TYR A 37 -16.26 -15.63 3.23
C TYR A 37 -15.01 -14.85 2.82
N GLY A 38 -14.48 -13.94 3.65
CA GLY A 38 -13.33 -13.11 3.29
C GLY A 38 -12.13 -13.89 2.75
N GLN A 39 -11.78 -15.03 3.37
CA GLN A 39 -10.72 -15.91 2.86
C GLN A 39 -11.07 -16.50 1.48
N GLN A 40 -12.31 -16.97 1.29
CA GLN A 40 -12.73 -17.53 0.01
C GLN A 40 -12.76 -16.47 -1.10
N LYS A 41 -13.15 -15.24 -0.78
CA LYS A 41 -13.08 -14.09 -1.70
C LYS A 41 -11.64 -13.76 -2.07
N ALA A 42 -10.70 -13.86 -1.13
CA ALA A 42 -9.28 -13.64 -1.40
C ALA A 42 -8.71 -14.70 -2.36
N ASP A 43 -9.06 -15.98 -2.17
CA ASP A 43 -8.70 -17.04 -3.12
C ASP A 43 -9.38 -16.87 -4.48
N TRP A 44 -10.66 -16.47 -4.49
CA TRP A 44 -11.40 -16.17 -5.73
C TRP A 44 -10.78 -14.99 -6.50
N MET A 45 -10.32 -13.96 -5.81
CA MET A 45 -9.66 -12.80 -6.40
C MET A 45 -8.41 -13.19 -7.18
N VAL A 46 -7.65 -14.20 -6.73
CA VAL A 46 -6.49 -14.73 -7.46
C VAL A 46 -6.89 -15.25 -8.85
N ASP A 47 -7.97 -16.02 -8.91
CA ASP A 47 -8.46 -16.63 -10.15
C ASP A 47 -9.00 -15.57 -11.11
N VAL A 48 -9.77 -14.61 -10.59
CA VAL A 48 -10.32 -13.49 -11.35
C VAL A 48 -9.23 -12.59 -11.92
N VAL A 49 -8.23 -12.23 -11.12
CA VAL A 49 -7.09 -11.43 -11.57
C VAL A 49 -6.31 -12.19 -12.64
N GLN A 50 -6.04 -13.48 -12.42
CA GLN A 50 -5.36 -14.31 -13.42
C GLN A 50 -6.15 -14.36 -14.74
N GLN A 51 -7.46 -14.57 -14.67
CA GLN A 51 -8.33 -14.60 -15.84
C GLN A 51 -8.33 -13.25 -16.56
N TYR A 52 -8.36 -12.14 -15.83
CA TYR A 52 -8.33 -10.78 -16.40
C TYR A 52 -7.07 -10.54 -17.24
N PHE A 53 -5.90 -10.97 -16.75
CA PHE A 53 -4.65 -10.93 -17.52
C PHE A 53 -4.65 -11.86 -18.73
N HIS A 54 -5.34 -13.00 -18.66
CA HIS A 54 -5.42 -13.94 -19.78
C HIS A 54 -6.38 -13.46 -20.88
N ASP A 55 -7.46 -12.78 -20.52
CA ASP A 55 -8.47 -12.28 -21.45
C ASP A 55 -8.02 -10.97 -22.14
N ASN A 56 -7.19 -10.17 -21.45
CA ASN A 56 -6.70 -8.89 -21.94
C ASN A 56 -5.19 -8.94 -22.19
N ALA A 57 -4.80 -8.87 -23.46
CA ALA A 57 -3.41 -8.57 -23.84
C ALA A 57 -3.16 -7.07 -23.71
N ASP A 58 -1.97 -6.66 -23.23
CA ASP A 58 -1.51 -5.26 -23.13
C ASP A 58 -2.17 -4.38 -22.04
N LEU A 59 -2.53 -4.96 -20.89
CA LEU A 59 -3.02 -4.21 -19.73
C LEU A 59 -2.01 -3.17 -19.22
N GLN A 60 -2.48 -1.93 -19.06
CA GLN A 60 -1.71 -0.87 -18.41
C GLN A 60 -1.84 -0.95 -16.89
N GLN A 61 -0.84 -0.38 -16.19
CA GLN A 61 -0.81 -0.33 -14.73
C GLN A 61 -2.08 0.29 -14.15
N SER A 62 -2.55 1.41 -14.70
CA SER A 62 -3.77 2.09 -14.28
C SER A 62 -5.04 1.24 -14.45
N GLU A 63 -5.11 0.38 -15.47
CA GLU A 63 -6.28 -0.49 -15.69
C GLU A 63 -6.33 -1.61 -14.65
N VAL A 64 -5.17 -2.22 -14.36
CA VAL A 64 -5.06 -3.23 -13.31
C VAL A 64 -5.31 -2.62 -11.93
N GLU A 65 -4.83 -1.41 -11.67
CA GLU A 65 -5.10 -0.66 -10.44
C GLU A 65 -6.60 -0.40 -10.24
N ASP A 66 -7.29 0.13 -11.25
CA ASP A 66 -8.73 0.39 -11.18
C ASP A 66 -9.51 -0.91 -10.93
N PHE A 67 -9.14 -1.99 -11.64
CA PHE A 67 -9.75 -3.30 -11.48
C PHE A 67 -9.55 -3.89 -10.07
N VAL A 68 -8.33 -3.85 -9.55
CA VAL A 68 -8.00 -4.38 -8.22
C VAL A 68 -8.62 -3.50 -7.12
N ALA A 69 -8.65 -2.18 -7.29
CA ALA A 69 -9.33 -1.26 -6.39
C ALA A 69 -10.84 -1.54 -6.33
N GLN A 70 -11.48 -1.74 -7.48
CA GLN A 70 -12.89 -2.10 -7.55
C GLN A 70 -13.16 -3.43 -6.84
N LEU A 71 -12.27 -4.43 -6.96
CA LEU A 71 -12.41 -5.69 -6.24
C LEU A 71 -12.28 -5.50 -4.71
N MET A 72 -11.37 -4.65 -4.25
CA MET A 72 -11.25 -4.31 -2.82
C MET A 72 -12.49 -3.61 -2.27
N ASP A 73 -13.07 -2.68 -3.04
CA ASP A 73 -14.28 -1.98 -2.66
C ASP A 73 -15.51 -2.92 -2.66
N GLN A 74 -15.72 -3.69 -3.73
CA GLN A 74 -16.91 -4.52 -3.88
C GLN A 74 -16.90 -5.77 -3.00
N GLU A 75 -15.76 -6.45 -2.87
CA GLU A 75 -15.71 -7.72 -2.15
C GLU A 75 -15.38 -7.55 -0.67
N PHE A 76 -14.62 -6.51 -0.33
CA PHE A 76 -14.09 -6.29 1.00
C PHE A 76 -14.47 -4.93 1.60
N ASP A 77 -15.36 -4.15 0.99
CA ASP A 77 -15.78 -2.83 1.50
C ASP A 77 -14.56 -1.95 1.89
N THR A 78 -13.45 -2.07 1.14
CA THR A 78 -12.15 -1.50 1.50
C THR A 78 -11.65 -0.58 0.39
N VAL A 79 -11.42 0.69 0.74
CA VAL A 79 -10.76 1.66 -0.14
C VAL A 79 -9.25 1.64 0.14
N VAL A 80 -8.44 1.47 -0.91
CA VAL A 80 -6.97 1.45 -0.78
C VAL A 80 -6.36 2.79 -1.19
N ASP A 81 -5.80 3.52 -0.22
CA ASP A 81 -5.15 4.83 -0.42
C ASP A 81 -3.73 4.90 0.18
N ASP A 82 -3.16 3.77 0.63
CA ASP A 82 -1.84 3.74 1.27
C ASP A 82 -0.66 3.75 0.27
N GLY A 83 -0.95 3.81 -1.02
CA GLY A 83 0.04 3.73 -2.10
C GLY A 83 0.59 2.33 -2.36
N SER A 84 0.09 1.28 -1.67
CA SER A 84 0.52 -0.11 -1.92
C SER A 84 -0.14 -0.74 -3.15
N LEU A 85 -1.36 -0.32 -3.50
CA LEU A 85 -2.09 -0.76 -4.69
C LEU A 85 -1.24 -0.71 -5.97
N PRO A 86 -0.65 0.44 -6.37
CA PRO A 86 0.17 0.52 -7.58
C PRO A 86 1.38 -0.43 -7.54
N GLN A 87 1.98 -0.65 -6.36
CA GLN A 87 3.14 -1.55 -6.21
C GLN A 87 2.76 -3.02 -6.43
N VAL A 88 1.57 -3.40 -5.97
CA VAL A 88 1.02 -4.74 -6.17
C VAL A 88 0.67 -4.96 -7.63
N CYS A 89 0.03 -3.97 -8.28
CA CYS A 89 -0.32 -4.03 -9.70
C CYS A 89 0.92 -4.12 -10.60
N ASP A 90 1.96 -3.32 -10.34
CA ASP A 90 3.25 -3.42 -11.04
C ASP A 90 3.87 -4.82 -10.91
N SER A 91 3.85 -5.39 -9.68
CA SER A 91 4.35 -6.75 -9.43
C SER A 91 3.59 -7.81 -10.22
N LEU A 92 2.26 -7.67 -10.37
CA LEU A 92 1.42 -8.57 -11.15
C LEU A 92 1.73 -8.47 -12.65
N ILE A 93 1.82 -7.25 -13.19
CA ILE A 93 2.14 -7.00 -14.59
C ILE A 93 3.54 -7.55 -14.92
N GLN A 94 4.52 -7.32 -14.05
CA GLN A 94 5.86 -7.84 -14.21
C GLN A 94 5.87 -9.38 -14.23
N ALA A 95 5.15 -10.03 -13.32
CA ALA A 95 5.03 -11.48 -13.28
C ALA A 95 4.40 -12.02 -14.58
N PHE A 96 3.35 -11.35 -15.08
CA PHE A 96 2.69 -11.73 -16.32
C PHE A 96 3.59 -11.54 -17.55
N SER A 97 4.34 -10.44 -17.60
CA SER A 97 5.32 -10.18 -18.66
C SER A 97 6.43 -11.23 -18.69
N GLN A 98 6.95 -11.63 -17.52
CA GLN A 98 7.93 -12.72 -17.41
C GLN A 98 7.35 -14.06 -17.87
N TRP A 99 6.08 -14.34 -17.55
CA TRP A 99 5.39 -15.54 -18.00
C TRP A 99 5.22 -15.57 -19.52
N GLN A 100 4.77 -14.47 -20.14
CA GLN A 100 4.63 -14.35 -21.60
C GLN A 100 5.96 -14.53 -22.33
N GLN A 101 7.06 -14.02 -21.76
CA GLN A 101 8.41 -14.18 -22.31
C GLN A 101 9.00 -15.59 -22.08
N GLY A 102 8.31 -16.47 -21.34
CA GLY A 102 8.81 -17.80 -20.99
C GLY A 102 9.93 -17.78 -19.95
N ALA A 103 10.11 -16.67 -19.21
CA ALA A 103 11.13 -16.49 -18.18
C ALA A 103 10.74 -17.19 -16.86
N LEU A 104 10.44 -18.49 -16.91
CA LEU A 104 9.95 -19.29 -15.78
C LEU A 104 10.89 -19.30 -14.56
N GLN A 105 12.19 -19.12 -14.78
CA GLN A 105 13.19 -19.04 -13.70
C GLN A 105 13.02 -17.76 -12.87
N GLN A 106 12.76 -16.63 -13.52
CA GLN A 106 12.49 -15.36 -12.83
C GLN A 106 11.18 -15.45 -12.06
N LEU A 107 10.14 -16.01 -12.69
CA LEU A 107 8.85 -16.19 -12.05
C LEU A 107 8.94 -17.08 -10.80
N LYS A 108 9.72 -18.18 -10.85
CA LYS A 108 10.03 -19.02 -9.69
C LYS A 108 10.82 -18.27 -8.60
N HIS A 109 11.77 -17.42 -8.98
CA HIS A 109 12.53 -16.63 -8.01
C HIS A 109 11.64 -15.61 -7.30
N THR A 110 10.75 -14.93 -8.04
CA THR A 110 9.72 -14.04 -7.49
C THR A 110 8.83 -14.78 -6.50
N LEU A 111 8.30 -15.95 -6.88
CA LEU A 111 7.53 -16.82 -5.99
C LEU A 111 8.30 -17.14 -4.70
N ASN A 112 9.54 -17.60 -4.85
CA ASN A 112 10.36 -18.00 -3.71
C ASN A 112 10.63 -16.82 -2.76
N THR A 113 10.86 -15.63 -3.31
CA THR A 113 11.06 -14.39 -2.53
C THR A 113 9.81 -13.98 -1.77
N LEU A 114 8.64 -14.02 -2.42
CA LEU A 114 7.35 -13.66 -1.81
C LEU A 114 6.95 -14.66 -0.71
N THR A 115 7.20 -15.95 -0.92
CA THR A 115 6.91 -16.99 0.07
C THR A 115 7.87 -16.93 1.27
N HIS A 116 9.16 -16.64 1.08
CA HIS A 116 10.11 -16.47 2.19
C HIS A 116 9.81 -15.22 3.03
N LYS A 117 9.37 -14.12 2.41
CA LYS A 117 8.92 -12.91 3.14
C LYS A 117 7.76 -13.21 4.09
N LYS A 118 6.87 -14.15 3.75
CA LYS A 118 5.75 -14.60 4.62
C LYS A 118 6.23 -15.31 5.89
N GLY A 119 7.44 -15.89 5.89
CA GLY A 119 8.06 -16.54 7.05
C GLY A 119 8.64 -15.57 8.10
N GLN A 120 8.83 -14.30 7.74
CA GLN A 120 9.23 -13.23 8.66
C GLN A 120 8.02 -12.43 9.16
N ARG A 121 6.85 -13.05 9.34
CA ARG A 121 5.81 -12.46 10.20
C ARG A 121 6.39 -12.45 11.61
N ALA A 122 7.03 -11.35 11.98
CA ALA A 122 7.60 -11.13 13.29
C ALA A 122 6.53 -11.48 14.33
N LYS A 123 6.75 -12.60 15.02
CA LYS A 123 5.96 -13.00 16.16
C LYS A 123 6.11 -11.87 17.17
N VAL A 124 5.11 -11.00 17.27
CA VAL A 124 4.99 -10.04 18.37
C VAL A 124 4.80 -10.89 19.62
N THR A 125 5.93 -11.28 20.18
CA THR A 125 6.00 -11.92 21.48
C THR A 125 5.86 -10.76 22.46
N ALA A 126 4.72 -10.71 23.16
CA ALA A 126 4.55 -9.77 24.26
C ALA A 126 5.77 -9.89 25.20
N PRO A 127 6.36 -8.77 25.66
CA PRO A 127 7.63 -8.81 26.36
C PRO A 127 7.49 -9.57 27.68
N PRO A 128 8.35 -10.56 27.98
CA PRO A 128 8.49 -11.05 29.33
C PRO A 128 9.15 -9.96 30.18
N THR A 129 8.54 -9.69 31.32
CA THR A 129 9.06 -8.85 32.39
C THR A 129 10.31 -9.50 32.98
N GLN A 130 11.46 -8.82 32.95
CA GLN A 130 12.38 -8.56 34.08
C GLN A 130 13.80 -8.20 33.62
N SER A 131 14.22 -7.00 34.07
CA SER A 131 15.51 -6.57 34.64
C SER A 131 16.84 -7.23 34.22
N ASP A 132 17.74 -6.41 33.68
CA ASP A 132 19.09 -6.04 34.20
C ASP A 132 19.70 -5.06 33.16
N GLU A 133 19.72 -3.75 33.39
CA GLU A 133 20.79 -2.94 34.03
C GLU A 133 22.18 -3.12 33.41
N ASP A 134 22.58 -2.17 32.54
CA ASP A 134 23.91 -1.53 32.45
C ASP A 134 23.81 -0.42 31.39
N SER A 135 23.42 0.81 31.77
CA SER A 135 24.24 1.89 32.33
C SER A 135 24.81 2.83 31.26
N SER A 136 24.15 3.99 31.18
CA SER A 136 24.54 5.36 30.84
C SER A 136 25.82 5.67 30.04
N ASP A 137 25.70 6.58 29.06
CA ASP A 137 26.27 7.94 29.26
C ASP A 137 25.57 8.97 28.34
N GLU A 138 24.68 9.79 28.94
CA GLU A 138 24.85 11.26 29.02
C GLU A 138 25.32 11.98 27.73
N THR A 139 24.64 12.92 27.08
CA THR A 139 24.23 14.24 27.58
C THR A 139 24.33 15.30 26.44
N GLN A 140 23.30 16.10 26.16
CA GLN A 140 23.02 17.47 26.63
C GLN A 140 23.46 18.64 25.70
N VAL A 141 22.42 19.38 25.29
CA VAL A 141 22.28 20.85 25.07
C VAL A 141 23.10 21.61 24.02
N MET A 142 22.47 22.73 23.63
CA MET A 142 23.00 23.99 23.08
C MET A 142 23.16 24.05 21.55
N GLU A 143 22.93 25.14 20.83
CA GLU A 143 22.33 26.46 21.07
C GLU A 143 22.32 27.20 19.70
N CYS A 144 21.47 28.21 19.62
CA CYS A 144 21.28 29.27 18.63
C CYS A 144 22.53 29.82 17.92
N ASP A 145 22.41 30.21 16.64
CA ASP A 145 22.95 31.48 16.09
C ASP A 145 22.33 31.82 14.70
N PRO A 146 22.43 33.06 14.15
CA PRO A 146 21.32 33.84 13.65
C PRO A 146 21.49 34.21 12.15
N ALA A 147 20.57 35.03 11.64
CA ALA A 147 20.48 35.54 10.27
C ALA A 147 21.73 36.32 9.78
N PRO A 148 21.90 36.63 8.46
CA PRO A 148 21.14 37.72 7.84
C PRO A 148 20.90 37.58 6.31
N SER A 149 19.83 38.21 5.79
CA SER A 149 19.94 39.18 4.68
C SER A 149 18.57 39.63 4.21
N ALA A 150 18.28 40.90 4.48
CA ALA A 150 17.22 41.67 3.86
C ALA A 150 17.70 42.21 2.50
N SER A 151 16.86 42.14 1.48
CA SER A 151 16.79 43.16 0.43
C SER A 151 15.54 42.94 -0.44
N SER A 152 14.51 43.74 -0.24
CA SER A 152 13.95 44.58 -1.32
C SER A 152 12.96 45.57 -0.73
N THR A 153 13.20 46.82 -1.08
CA THR A 153 12.49 48.03 -0.70
C THR A 153 11.37 48.29 -1.70
N GLU A 154 10.19 48.68 -1.25
CA GLU A 154 9.36 49.69 -1.95
C GLU A 154 8.28 50.27 -1.00
N PRO A 155 8.11 51.61 -0.91
CA PRO A 155 7.02 52.27 -0.17
C PRO A 155 6.09 53.14 -1.11
N PRO A 156 5.11 53.97 -0.63
CA PRO A 156 3.64 53.75 -0.63
C PRO A 156 2.81 54.84 -1.38
N PRO A 157 1.45 54.86 -1.36
CA PRO A 157 0.71 55.91 -0.59
C PRO A 157 -0.67 55.50 0.04
N PRO A 158 -1.36 56.38 0.84
CA PRO A 158 -2.22 55.98 2.00
C PRO A 158 -3.73 56.44 1.91
N PRO A 159 -4.56 56.54 2.99
CA PRO A 159 -5.97 56.06 3.14
C PRO A 159 -7.01 57.24 3.08
N PRO A 160 -8.37 57.16 3.34
CA PRO A 160 -9.16 56.50 4.42
C PRO A 160 -10.50 55.86 3.91
N ALA A 161 -11.29 55.10 4.67
CA ALA A 161 -12.28 55.53 5.66
C ALA A 161 -13.09 54.26 6.07
N ASP A 162 -13.24 54.01 7.38
CA ASP A 162 -14.54 54.04 8.08
C ASP A 162 -15.46 52.82 7.82
N GLY A 163 -15.74 52.05 8.88
CA GLY A 163 -16.85 51.09 8.89
C GLY A 163 -16.64 49.76 9.62
N GLU A 164 -16.43 49.76 10.94
CA GLU A 164 -17.20 48.84 11.79
C GLU A 164 -18.62 49.44 11.91
N PRO A 165 -19.75 48.71 12.14
CA PRO A 165 -19.86 47.39 12.76
C PRO A 165 -21.00 46.47 12.23
N GLY A 166 -20.98 45.21 12.64
CA GLY A 166 -22.20 44.47 12.94
C GLY A 166 -22.67 43.45 11.90
N TRP A 167 -22.56 42.17 12.26
CA TRP A 167 -23.76 41.39 12.56
C TRP A 167 -23.43 40.34 13.63
N THR A 168 -24.29 40.37 14.65
CA THR A 168 -24.28 39.59 15.89
C THR A 168 -24.44 38.09 15.64
N VAL A 169 -23.64 37.28 16.35
CA VAL A 169 -23.91 35.84 16.52
C VAL A 169 -24.92 35.63 17.65
N PRO A 170 -26.00 34.84 17.47
CA PRO A 170 -26.90 34.50 18.55
C PRO A 170 -26.36 33.30 19.34
N ALA A 171 -25.95 33.53 20.60
CA ALA A 171 -25.75 32.46 21.57
C ALA A 171 -26.98 32.37 22.47
N SER A 172 -27.72 31.27 22.32
CA SER A 172 -28.75 30.83 23.27
C SER A 172 -28.09 30.39 24.57
N MET A 173 -28.61 30.88 25.71
CA MET A 173 -28.98 30.15 26.94
C MET A 173 -29.21 31.13 28.09
#